data_AF-A0A8K0KTU8-F1
#
_entry.id   AF-A0A8K0KTU8-F1
#
_cell.length_a   1.000
_cell.length_b   1.000
_cell.length_c   1.000
_cell.angle_alpha   90.00
_cell.angle_beta   90.00
_cell.angle_gamma   90.00
#
_symmetry.space_group_name_H-M   'P 1'
#
loop_
_entity.id
_entity.type
_entity.pdbx_description
1 polymer ?
#
loop_
_entity_poly.entity_id
_entity_poly.type
_entity_poly.pdbx_seq_one_letter_code
_entity_poly.pdbx_strand_id
1 'polypeptide(L)'
;MRWFLPWCRRSVARREETKSALVRILHAFRLAYRQLGYLAQIEGIIPDQDLIFYFTHYEMSQVIEDRDISNAALIAKASRRRRLRPQWEKIVLPEVFKGIVNLKDNCAVSDGDITKEELEKIEVFGTSASNGCAVGRACVITSLQDADKICAEDILITKSTDICWSPYFPLLSGIVTEMGGLISHGK
;
A
#
# COMPACT_ATOMS: atom_id res chain seq x y z
N MET A 1 -13.83 12.21 -34.81
CA MET A 1 -13.22 11.99 -33.47
C MET A 1 -13.62 13.00 -32.37
N ARG A 2 -14.53 13.96 -32.60
CA ARG A 2 -14.81 15.06 -31.63
C ARG A 2 -15.73 14.69 -30.45
N TRP A 3 -16.50 13.59 -30.57
CA TRP A 3 -17.44 13.11 -29.55
C TRP A 3 -16.83 12.13 -28.55
N PHE A 4 -15.79 11.40 -28.96
CA PHE A 4 -15.16 10.37 -28.15
C PHE A 4 -14.26 10.96 -27.05
N LEU A 5 -13.56 12.06 -27.35
CA LEU A 5 -12.67 12.76 -26.42
C LEU A 5 -13.37 13.24 -25.14
N PRO A 6 -14.52 13.95 -25.21
CA PRO A 6 -15.28 14.31 -24.01
C PRO A 6 -15.77 13.10 -23.21
N TRP A 7 -16.13 12.01 -23.90
CA TRP A 7 -16.57 10.78 -23.24
C TRP A 7 -15.42 10.10 -22.49
N CYS A 8 -14.25 9.94 -23.11
CA CYS A 8 -13.05 9.43 -22.46
C CYS A 8 -12.64 10.27 -21.24
N ARG A 9 -12.63 11.61 -21.37
CA ARG A 9 -12.31 12.51 -20.25
C ARG A 9 -13.28 12.33 -19.07
N ARG A 10 -14.58 12.24 -19.33
CA ARG A 10 -15.59 11.98 -18.29
C ARG A 10 -15.43 10.60 -17.67
N SER A 11 -15.11 9.58 -18.45
CA SER A 11 -14.89 8.22 -17.94
C SER A 11 -13.67 8.13 -17.02
N VAL A 12 -12.56 8.80 -17.37
CA VAL A 12 -11.39 8.90 -16.47
C VAL A 12 -11.75 9.66 -15.20
N ALA A 13 -12.42 10.81 -15.30
CA ALA A 13 -12.85 11.57 -14.13
C ALA A 13 -13.76 10.73 -13.20
N ARG A 14 -14.73 10.01 -13.76
CA ARG A 14 -15.63 9.12 -12.99
C ARG A 14 -14.89 7.95 -12.32
N ARG A 15 -13.84 7.41 -12.95
CA ARG A 15 -12.99 6.38 -12.35
C ARG A 15 -12.30 6.92 -11.09
N GLU A 16 -11.73 8.12 -11.18
CA GLU A 16 -11.06 8.75 -10.04
C GLU A 16 -12.03 9.20 -8.95
N GLU A 17 -13.24 9.63 -9.34
CA GLU A 17 -14.32 9.94 -8.41
C GLU A 17 -14.78 8.70 -7.64
N THR A 18 -14.94 7.55 -8.32
CA THR A 18 -15.31 6.28 -7.67
C THR A 18 -14.27 5.84 -6.64
N LYS A 19 -12.97 5.94 -6.98
CA LYS A 19 -11.89 5.65 -6.01
C LYS A 19 -11.95 6.60 -4.82
N SER A 20 -12.15 7.90 -5.08
CA SER A 20 -12.24 8.92 -4.03
C SER A 20 -13.43 8.66 -3.08
N ALA A 21 -14.59 8.29 -3.64
CA ALA A 21 -15.77 7.93 -2.87
C ALA A 21 -15.52 6.68 -2.01
N LEU A 22 -14.88 5.65 -2.57
CA LEU A 22 -14.50 4.44 -1.82
C LEU A 22 -13.58 4.77 -0.64
N VAL A 23 -12.56 5.61 -0.84
CA VAL A 23 -11.65 6.04 0.23
C VAL A 23 -12.42 6.78 1.34
N ARG A 24 -13.37 7.65 0.99
CA ARG A 24 -14.22 8.35 1.98
C ARG A 24 -15.10 7.38 2.77
N ILE A 25 -15.69 6.39 2.10
CA ILE A 25 -16.51 5.36 2.75
C ILE A 25 -15.64 4.54 3.71
N LEU A 26 -14.47 4.07 3.27
CA LEU A 26 -13.53 3.34 4.11
C LEU A 26 -13.05 4.17 5.31
N HIS A 27 -12.85 5.48 5.12
CA HIS A 27 -12.50 6.39 6.21
C HIS A 27 -13.63 6.49 7.25
N ALA A 28 -14.88 6.63 6.81
CA ALA A 28 -16.04 6.64 7.71
C ALA A 28 -16.15 5.33 8.50
N PHE A 29 -16.00 4.18 7.85
CA PHE A 29 -15.95 2.87 8.53
C PHE A 29 -14.79 2.81 9.53
N ARG A 30 -13.59 3.28 9.16
CA ARG A 30 -12.44 3.30 10.06
C ARG A 30 -12.70 4.11 11.32
N LEU A 31 -13.33 5.27 11.21
CA LEU A 31 -13.72 6.09 12.37
C LEU A 31 -14.75 5.36 13.23
N ALA A 32 -15.77 4.76 12.62
CA ALA A 32 -16.77 3.98 13.33
C ALA A 32 -16.14 2.80 14.10
N TYR A 33 -15.26 2.03 13.45
CA TYR A 33 -14.55 0.91 14.11
C TYR A 33 -13.61 1.37 15.22
N ARG A 34 -12.95 2.53 15.08
CA ARG A 34 -12.16 3.10 16.19
C ARG A 34 -13.02 3.40 17.41
N GLN A 35 -14.16 4.04 17.20
CA GLN A 35 -15.09 4.35 18.28
C GLN A 35 -15.62 3.07 18.93
N LEU A 36 -15.95 2.07 18.10
CA LEU A 36 -16.42 0.78 18.58
C LEU A 36 -15.37 0.04 19.40
N GLY A 37 -14.11 0.02 18.95
CA GLY A 37 -13.00 -0.56 19.68
C GLY A 37 -12.75 0.13 21.03
N TYR A 38 -12.84 1.46 21.06
CA TYR A 38 -12.75 2.24 22.30
C TYR A 38 -13.85 1.87 23.30
N LEU A 39 -15.11 1.82 22.85
CA LEU A 39 -16.24 1.44 23.69
C LEU A 39 -16.12 -0.01 24.19
N ALA A 40 -15.79 -0.94 23.28
CA ALA A 40 -15.61 -2.35 23.62
C ALA A 40 -14.47 -2.56 24.63
N GLN A 41 -13.41 -1.74 24.60
CA GLN A 41 -12.35 -1.80 25.59
C GLN A 41 -12.81 -1.29 26.96
N ILE A 42 -13.54 -0.17 27.00
CA ILE A 42 -14.10 0.38 28.26
C ILE A 42 -15.07 -0.58 28.91
N GLU A 43 -15.90 -1.26 28.12
CA GLU A 43 -16.83 -2.27 28.60
C GLU A 43 -16.14 -3.59 28.98
N GLY A 44 -14.83 -3.71 28.79
CA GLY A 44 -14.04 -4.90 29.11
C GLY A 44 -14.26 -6.08 28.16
N ILE A 45 -14.89 -5.86 27.00
CA ILE A 45 -15.14 -6.89 25.98
C ILE A 45 -13.83 -7.28 25.29
N ILE A 46 -12.99 -6.30 24.97
CA ILE A 46 -11.65 -6.51 24.40
C ILE A 46 -10.58 -5.87 25.28
N PRO A 47 -9.35 -6.43 25.31
CA PRO A 47 -8.28 -5.90 26.16
C PRO A 47 -7.68 -4.59 25.64
N ASP A 48 -7.74 -4.36 24.32
CA ASP A 48 -7.09 -3.24 23.64
C ASP A 48 -7.94 -2.78 22.45
N GLN A 49 -8.16 -1.47 22.33
CA GLN A 49 -9.00 -0.88 21.27
C GLN A 49 -8.52 -1.22 19.85
N ASP A 50 -7.20 -1.34 19.62
CA ASP A 50 -6.67 -1.61 18.28
C ASP A 50 -6.87 -3.07 17.86
N LEU A 51 -7.21 -3.95 18.82
CA LEU A 51 -7.54 -5.35 18.52
C LEU A 51 -8.76 -5.45 17.59
N ILE A 52 -9.61 -4.42 17.56
CA ILE A 52 -10.79 -4.32 16.69
C ILE A 52 -10.44 -4.55 15.21
N PHE A 53 -9.25 -4.14 14.76
CA PHE A 53 -8.79 -4.28 13.37
C PHE A 53 -8.29 -5.69 13.01
N TYR A 54 -8.23 -6.60 13.97
CA TYR A 54 -7.79 -7.98 13.78
C TYR A 54 -8.94 -8.99 13.78
N PHE A 55 -10.17 -8.53 13.92
CA PHE A 55 -11.38 -9.32 13.71
C PHE A 55 -11.89 -9.15 12.28
N THR A 56 -12.55 -10.17 11.74
CA THR A 56 -13.39 -9.98 10.55
C THR A 56 -14.67 -9.23 10.96
N HIS A 57 -15.37 -8.61 10.00
CA HIS A 57 -16.64 -7.96 10.30
C HIS A 57 -17.63 -8.90 11.00
N TYR A 58 -17.66 -10.17 10.62
CA TYR A 58 -18.55 -11.18 11.22
C TYR A 58 -18.10 -11.59 12.63
N GLU A 59 -16.81 -11.81 12.84
CA GLU A 59 -16.29 -12.13 14.19
C GLU A 59 -16.54 -10.96 15.16
N MET A 60 -16.53 -9.72 14.65
CA MET A 60 -16.76 -8.54 15.46
C MET A 60 -18.20 -8.45 15.97
N SER A 61 -19.21 -8.74 15.13
CA SER A 61 -20.60 -8.76 15.60
C SER A 61 -20.78 -9.81 16.70
N GLN A 62 -20.17 -11.00 16.53
CA GLN A 62 -20.19 -12.05 17.56
C GLN A 62 -19.56 -11.60 18.88
N VAL A 63 -18.40 -10.93 18.83
CA VAL A 63 -17.70 -10.46 20.05
C VAL A 63 -18.51 -9.42 20.82
N ILE A 64 -19.31 -8.61 20.12
CA ILE A 64 -20.09 -7.53 20.72
C ILE A 64 -21.44 -8.04 21.23
N GLU A 65 -22.09 -8.95 20.49
CA GLU A 65 -23.42 -9.46 20.81
C GLU A 65 -23.38 -10.57 21.87
N ASP A 66 -22.45 -11.53 21.74
CA ASP A 66 -22.28 -12.60 22.72
C ASP A 66 -21.21 -12.19 23.73
N ARG A 67 -21.47 -12.30 25.04
CA ARG A 67 -20.49 -12.03 26.11
C ARG A 67 -19.86 -13.30 26.69
N ASP A 68 -20.02 -14.43 26.01
CA ASP A 68 -19.67 -15.76 26.51
C ASP A 68 -18.26 -16.24 26.09
N ILE A 69 -17.91 -17.47 26.47
CA ILE A 69 -16.62 -18.17 26.25
C ILE A 69 -16.13 -18.08 24.78
N SER A 70 -17.04 -17.99 23.82
CA SER A 70 -16.74 -17.76 22.39
C SER A 70 -15.88 -16.51 22.17
N ASN A 71 -15.99 -15.49 23.01
CA ASN A 71 -15.18 -14.26 22.93
C ASN A 71 -13.72 -14.51 23.23
N ALA A 72 -13.40 -15.35 24.21
CA ALA A 72 -12.01 -15.63 24.57
C ALA A 72 -11.25 -16.27 23.40
N ALA A 73 -11.89 -17.19 22.69
CA ALA A 73 -11.31 -17.82 21.50
C ALA A 73 -11.11 -16.83 20.35
N LEU A 74 -12.08 -15.94 20.12
CA LEU A 74 -11.98 -14.88 19.09
C LEU A 74 -10.89 -13.86 19.43
N ILE A 75 -10.80 -13.43 20.69
CA ILE A 75 -9.75 -12.53 21.19
C ILE A 75 -8.36 -13.17 21.03
N ALA A 76 -8.22 -14.45 21.38
CA ALA A 76 -6.98 -15.18 21.18
C ALA A 76 -6.60 -15.28 19.69
N LYS A 77 -7.59 -15.50 18.80
CA LYS A 77 -7.40 -15.53 17.35
C LYS A 77 -6.95 -14.17 16.80
N ALA A 78 -7.61 -13.08 17.20
CA ALA A 78 -7.23 -11.72 16.82
C ALA A 78 -5.82 -11.36 17.32
N SER A 79 -5.50 -11.72 18.57
CA SER A 79 -4.17 -11.51 19.16
C SER A 79 -3.08 -12.27 18.39
N ARG A 80 -3.37 -13.51 17.97
CA ARG A 80 -2.48 -14.29 17.11
C ARG A 80 -2.25 -13.60 15.76
N ARG A 81 -3.30 -13.08 15.11
CA ARG A 81 -3.17 -12.33 13.85
C ARG A 81 -2.31 -11.08 14.02
N ARG A 82 -2.48 -10.33 15.12
CA ARG A 82 -1.62 -9.20 15.46
C ARG A 82 -0.16 -9.60 15.60
N ARG A 83 0.12 -10.71 16.27
CA ARG A 83 1.49 -11.25 16.42
C ARG A 83 2.12 -11.67 15.10
N LEU A 84 1.34 -12.22 14.17
CA LEU A 84 1.81 -12.68 12.86
C LEU A 84 1.96 -11.55 11.83
N ARG A 85 1.37 -10.37 12.07
CA ARG A 85 1.36 -9.25 11.14
C ARG A 85 2.76 -8.85 10.64
N PRO A 86 3.80 -8.70 11.47
CA PRO A 86 5.13 -8.34 10.99
C PRO A 86 5.77 -9.40 10.09
N GLN A 87 5.40 -10.68 10.27
CA GLN A 87 5.87 -11.75 9.39
C GLN A 87 5.16 -11.70 8.04
N TRP A 88 3.86 -11.39 8.04
CA TRP A 88 3.06 -11.27 6.81
C TRP A 88 3.46 -10.06 5.96
N GLU A 89 3.88 -8.96 6.58
CA GLU A 89 4.35 -7.77 5.86
C GLU A 89 5.65 -8.01 5.08
N LYS A 90 6.43 -9.03 5.44
CA LYS A 90 7.65 -9.42 4.73
C LYS A 90 7.39 -10.33 3.53
N ILE A 91 6.16 -10.85 3.39
CA ILE A 91 5.81 -11.76 2.29
C ILE A 91 5.60 -10.95 1.03
N VAL A 92 6.40 -11.22 0.00
CA VAL A 92 6.17 -10.72 -1.36
C VAL A 92 5.38 -11.78 -2.11
N LEU A 93 4.22 -11.45 -2.68
CA LEU A 93 3.47 -12.41 -3.48
C LEU A 93 3.81 -12.22 -4.96
N PRO A 94 3.90 -13.32 -5.74
CA PRO A 94 4.04 -13.23 -7.18
C PRO A 94 2.80 -12.55 -7.80
N GLU A 95 3.00 -11.80 -8.89
CA GLU A 95 1.93 -11.05 -9.57
C GLU A 95 0.81 -11.99 -10.07
N VAL A 96 1.18 -13.20 -10.49
CA VAL A 96 0.23 -14.26 -10.86
C VAL A 96 0.63 -15.54 -10.15
N PHE A 97 -0.32 -16.16 -9.46
CA PHE A 97 -0.17 -17.50 -8.92
C PHE A 97 -1.41 -18.34 -9.21
N LYS A 98 -1.20 -19.66 -9.30
CA LYS A 98 -2.27 -20.64 -9.42
C LYS A 98 -2.19 -21.62 -8.26
N GLY A 99 -3.31 -21.86 -7.59
CA GLY A 99 -3.36 -22.76 -6.45
C GLY A 99 -2.67 -22.19 -5.22
N ILE A 100 -2.06 -23.07 -4.42
CA ILE A 100 -1.40 -22.70 -3.15
C ILE A 100 -0.01 -22.14 -3.46
N VAL A 101 0.25 -20.91 -3.03
CA VAL A 101 1.55 -20.24 -3.19
C VAL A 101 2.58 -20.87 -2.25
N ASN A 102 3.71 -21.31 -2.79
CA ASN A 102 4.87 -21.63 -1.98
C ASN A 102 5.53 -20.32 -1.53
N LEU A 103 5.44 -20.02 -0.23
CA LEU A 103 5.96 -18.78 0.35
C LEU A 103 7.47 -18.84 0.62
N LYS A 104 8.11 -20.02 0.50
CA LYS A 104 9.55 -20.20 0.79
C LYS A 104 10.46 -19.51 -0.21
N ASP A 105 10.00 -19.33 -1.45
CA ASP A 105 10.82 -18.79 -2.55
C ASP A 105 10.62 -17.28 -2.75
N ASN A 106 9.84 -16.65 -1.89
CA ASN A 106 9.35 -15.27 -2.03
C ASN A 106 9.95 -14.30 -0.98
N CYS A 107 11.08 -14.67 -0.39
CA CYS A 107 11.86 -13.73 0.41
C CYS A 107 12.41 -12.63 -0.51
N ALA A 108 12.32 -11.38 -0.07
CA ALA A 108 12.97 -10.25 -0.74
C ALA A 108 14.40 -10.64 -1.11
N VAL A 109 14.79 -10.35 -2.36
CA VAL A 109 16.15 -10.60 -2.86
C VAL A 109 17.12 -10.05 -1.83
N SER A 110 17.95 -10.93 -1.26
CA SER A 110 19.03 -10.51 -0.36
C SER A 110 19.93 -9.57 -1.15
N ASP A 111 20.29 -8.42 -0.57
CA ASP A 111 21.36 -7.56 -1.09
C ASP A 111 22.56 -8.45 -1.40
N GLY A 112 22.74 -8.79 -2.67
CA GLY A 112 23.95 -9.42 -3.14
C GLY A 112 25.05 -8.39 -3.02
N ASP A 113 26.22 -8.78 -2.50
CA ASP A 113 27.40 -7.93 -2.48
C ASP A 113 27.79 -7.59 -3.93
N ILE A 114 27.26 -6.47 -4.45
CA ILE A 114 27.65 -5.95 -5.77
C ILE A 114 29.09 -5.49 -5.65
N THR A 115 29.97 -6.06 -6.46
CA THR A 115 31.39 -5.69 -6.43
C THR A 115 31.58 -4.28 -7.01
N LYS A 116 32.57 -3.53 -6.51
CA LYS A 116 32.84 -2.16 -6.99
C LYS A 116 33.13 -2.07 -8.49
N GLU A 117 33.56 -3.17 -9.11
CA GLU A 117 33.87 -3.27 -10.53
C GLU A 117 32.60 -3.36 -11.41
N GLU A 118 31.46 -3.81 -10.87
CA GLU A 118 30.17 -3.87 -11.57
C GLU A 118 29.41 -2.53 -11.56
N LEU A 119 29.83 -1.57 -10.72
CA LEU A 119 29.17 -0.27 -10.55
C LEU A 119 29.48 0.75 -11.66
N GLU A 120 30.50 0.54 -12.50
CA GLU A 120 30.92 1.56 -13.47
C GLU A 120 29.92 1.78 -14.61
N LYS A 121 29.04 0.80 -14.91
CA LYS A 121 27.89 0.96 -15.83
C LYS A 121 26.74 0.02 -15.48
N ILE A 122 25.95 0.37 -14.48
CA ILE A 122 24.66 -0.28 -14.25
C ILE A 122 23.61 0.39 -15.13
N GLU A 123 23.22 -0.28 -16.21
CA GLU A 123 22.05 0.09 -17.02
C GLU A 123 20.87 -0.80 -16.63
N VAL A 124 19.75 -0.17 -16.26
CA VAL A 124 18.50 -0.86 -15.90
C VAL A 124 17.46 -0.55 -16.96
N PHE A 125 16.81 -1.59 -17.47
CA PHE A 125 15.75 -1.47 -18.48
C PHE A 125 14.38 -1.55 -17.82
N GLY A 126 13.44 -0.75 -18.34
CA GLY A 126 12.06 -0.72 -17.85
C GLY A 126 11.08 -0.26 -18.93
N THR A 127 9.81 -0.16 -18.56
CA THR A 127 8.78 0.36 -19.48
C THR A 127 8.69 1.88 -19.34
N SER A 128 8.87 2.61 -20.44
CA SER A 128 8.70 4.07 -20.46
C SER A 128 7.23 4.45 -20.26
N ALA A 129 6.97 5.28 -19.25
CA ALA A 129 5.66 5.87 -19.00
C ALA A 129 5.48 7.22 -19.75
N SER A 130 6.55 7.99 -19.90
CA SER A 130 6.58 9.30 -20.56
C SER A 130 7.80 9.43 -21.46
N ASN A 131 7.68 10.27 -22.49
CA ASN A 131 8.81 10.62 -23.35
C ASN A 131 9.62 11.73 -22.67
N GLY A 132 10.92 11.51 -22.46
CA GLY A 132 11.82 12.49 -21.87
C GLY A 132 13.16 11.88 -21.49
N CYS A 133 14.16 12.74 -21.29
CA CYS A 133 15.46 12.37 -20.72
C CYS A 133 15.78 13.39 -19.63
N ALA A 134 16.15 12.91 -18.45
CA ALA A 134 16.50 13.72 -17.31
C ALA A 134 17.75 13.13 -16.63
N VAL A 135 18.56 14.01 -16.03
CA VAL A 135 19.71 13.63 -15.22
C VAL A 135 19.58 14.37 -13.90
N GLY A 136 19.62 13.63 -12.80
CA GLY A 136 19.45 14.15 -11.47
C GLY A 136 19.94 13.16 -10.43
N ARG A 137 19.92 13.58 -9.17
CA ARG A 137 20.31 12.71 -8.06
C ARG A 137 19.27 11.60 -7.89
N ALA A 138 19.73 10.36 -7.84
CA ALA A 138 18.87 9.22 -7.52
C ALA A 138 18.44 9.30 -6.05
N CYS A 139 17.13 9.44 -5.82
CA CYS A 139 16.54 9.55 -4.49
C CYS A 139 15.65 8.32 -4.23
N VAL A 140 16.20 7.32 -3.53
CA VAL A 140 15.50 6.05 -3.26
C VAL A 140 14.64 6.19 -2.00
N ILE A 141 13.31 6.13 -2.17
CA ILE A 141 12.34 6.28 -1.09
C ILE A 141 11.31 5.16 -1.18
N THR A 142 11.35 4.21 -0.24
CA THR A 142 10.47 3.03 -0.20
C THR A 142 9.25 3.21 0.71
N SER A 143 9.23 4.28 1.50
CA SER A 143 8.14 4.65 2.41
C SER A 143 7.88 6.15 2.35
N LEU A 144 6.60 6.56 2.33
CA LEU A 144 6.21 7.98 2.33
C LEU A 144 6.71 8.74 3.57
N GLN A 145 7.07 8.03 4.66
CA GLN A 145 7.66 8.63 5.86
C GLN A 145 9.00 9.31 5.60
N ASP A 146 9.72 8.89 4.55
CA ASP A 146 11.02 9.41 4.14
C ASP A 146 10.90 10.43 2.98
N ALA A 147 9.68 10.86 2.64
CA ALA A 147 9.42 11.78 1.53
C ALA A 147 9.98 13.20 1.77
N ASP A 148 10.28 13.55 3.02
CA ASP A 148 10.94 14.80 3.41
C ASP A 148 12.38 14.91 2.89
N LYS A 149 13.00 13.80 2.47
CA LYS A 149 14.36 13.76 1.88
C LYS A 149 14.40 14.20 0.41
N ILE A 150 13.24 14.39 -0.21
CA ILE A 150 13.12 14.81 -1.62
C ILE A 150 13.59 16.25 -1.76
N CYS A 151 14.48 16.48 -2.71
CA CYS A 151 14.94 17.80 -3.13
C CYS A 151 14.48 18.10 -4.55
N ALA A 152 14.54 19.38 -4.93
CA ALA A 152 14.26 19.80 -6.30
C ALA A 152 15.23 19.13 -7.29
N GLU A 153 14.71 18.76 -8.45
CA GLU A 153 15.41 18.09 -9.55
C GLU A 153 15.87 16.65 -9.26
N ASP A 154 15.44 16.05 -8.15
CA ASP A 154 15.72 14.64 -7.87
C ASP A 154 14.99 13.70 -8.85
N ILE A 155 15.58 12.54 -9.08
CA ILE A 155 14.92 11.39 -9.72
C ILE A 155 14.45 10.46 -8.60
N LEU A 156 13.14 10.39 -8.38
CA LEU A 156 12.53 9.53 -7.37
C LEU A 156 12.60 8.06 -7.81
N ILE A 157 13.13 7.19 -6.96
CA ILE A 157 13.09 5.74 -7.13
C ILE A 157 12.25 5.16 -5.99
N THR A 158 11.12 4.55 -6.31
CA THR A 158 10.20 3.98 -5.32
C THR A 158 9.60 2.65 -5.78
N LYS A 159 8.90 1.94 -4.89
CA LYS A 159 8.27 0.67 -5.25
C LYS A 159 7.04 0.88 -6.14
N SER A 160 6.16 1.78 -5.76
CA SER A 160 4.98 2.16 -6.53
C SER A 160 4.52 3.57 -6.14
N THR A 161 3.83 4.24 -7.07
CA THR A 161 3.24 5.56 -6.82
C THR A 161 1.74 5.43 -6.50
N ASP A 162 1.33 6.14 -5.46
CA ASP A 162 -0.06 6.41 -5.11
C ASP A 162 -0.34 7.93 -5.11
N ILE A 163 -1.59 8.32 -4.80
CA ILE A 163 -2.00 9.74 -4.77
C ILE A 163 -1.22 10.56 -3.73
N CYS A 164 -0.64 9.93 -2.71
CA CYS A 164 0.08 10.63 -1.66
C CYS A 164 1.40 11.22 -2.18
N TRP A 165 1.90 10.77 -3.33
CA TRP A 165 3.09 11.30 -3.98
C TRP A 165 2.83 12.54 -4.84
N SER A 166 1.57 12.81 -5.21
CA SER A 166 1.22 13.92 -6.10
C SER A 166 1.75 15.30 -5.67
N PRO A 167 1.82 15.65 -4.36
CA PRO A 167 2.41 16.92 -3.93
C PRO A 167 3.91 17.06 -4.26
N TYR A 168 4.63 15.95 -4.41
CA TYR A 168 6.08 15.94 -4.65
C TYR A 168 6.44 15.92 -6.14
N PHE A 169 5.53 15.47 -7.01
CA PHE A 169 5.79 15.38 -8.46
C PHE A 169 6.30 16.68 -9.10
N PRO A 170 5.83 17.89 -8.72
CA PRO A 170 6.36 19.13 -9.27
C PRO A 170 7.84 19.41 -8.93
N LEU A 171 8.40 18.75 -7.91
CA LEU A 171 9.80 18.92 -7.50
C LEU A 171 10.75 17.98 -8.26
N LEU A 172 10.23 16.92 -8.86
CA LEU A 172 11.03 15.83 -9.40
C LEU A 172 11.37 16.06 -10.88
N SER A 173 12.59 15.72 -11.27
CA SER A 173 13.01 15.69 -12.68
C SER A 173 12.67 14.35 -13.35
N GLY A 174 12.44 13.29 -12.57
CA GLY A 174 12.05 11.97 -13.05
C GLY A 174 11.51 11.04 -11.97
N ILE A 175 10.84 9.97 -12.38
CA ILE A 175 10.28 8.94 -11.50
C ILE A 175 10.58 7.56 -12.08
N VAL A 176 11.08 6.66 -11.24
CA VAL A 176 11.31 5.24 -11.53
C VAL A 176 10.58 4.41 -10.47
N THR A 177 9.74 3.47 -10.92
CA THR A 177 8.98 2.58 -10.03
C THR A 177 9.29 1.11 -10.29
N GLU A 178 9.48 0.31 -9.24
CA GLU A 178 9.64 -1.16 -9.33
C GLU A 178 8.39 -1.82 -9.93
N MET A 179 7.20 -1.39 -9.48
CA MET A 179 5.91 -1.86 -9.97
C MET A 179 5.08 -0.70 -10.53
N GLY A 180 4.67 -0.82 -11.79
CA GLY A 180 3.80 0.14 -12.45
C GLY A 180 3.32 -0.37 -13.80
N GLY A 181 2.01 -0.24 -14.06
CA GLY A 181 1.43 -0.44 -15.39
C GLY A 181 1.24 0.88 -16.13
N LEU A 182 1.03 0.83 -17.44
CA LEU A 182 0.81 2.01 -18.31
C LEU A 182 -0.35 2.96 -17.87
N ILE A 183 -1.17 2.54 -16.90
CA ILE A 183 -2.39 3.19 -16.38
C ILE A 183 -2.26 3.56 -14.89
N SER A 184 -1.06 3.51 -14.31
CA SER A 184 -0.80 3.96 -12.93
C SER A 184 -0.81 5.49 -12.82
N HIS A 185 -0.98 6.02 -11.61
CA HIS A 185 -1.10 7.45 -11.31
C HIS A 185 0.18 8.27 -11.54
N GLY A 186 1.29 7.63 -11.92
CA GLY A 186 2.61 8.27 -12.07
C GLY A 186 2.85 8.92 -13.42
N LYS A 187 1.86 9.58 -14.03
CA LYS A 187 2.07 10.42 -15.23
C LYS A 187 1.60 11.85 -14.99
#